data_AF-A0A151PIF4-F1
#
_entry.id   AF-A0A151PIF4-F1
#
_cell.length_a   1.000
_cell.length_b   1.000
_cell.length_c   1.000
_cell.angle_alpha   90.00
_cell.angle_beta   90.00
_cell.angle_gamma   90.00
#
_symmetry.space_group_name_H-M   'P 1'
#
loop_
_entity.id
_entity.type
_entity.pdbx_description
1 polymer ?
#
loop_
_entity_poly.entity_id
_entity_poly.type
_entity_poly.pdbx_seq_one_letter_code
_entity_poly.pdbx_strand_id
1 'polypeptide(L)'
;MEGPDMAAYANTQPVPLTAVDVLGQNLQALTQIVDCQQQMFDHQQEWLWHFKGYLALPKMTKDDDPEAYIEAFERHALMTGLPQDYWASQLGALVVGAAQAAYRAIPREEA
;
A
#
# COMPACT_ATOMS: atom_id res chain seq x y z
N MET A 1 15.54 20.48 63.57
CA MET A 1 15.03 20.13 62.22
C MET A 1 16.21 20.30 61.28
N GLU A 2 16.96 19.22 61.07
CA GLU A 2 18.10 19.22 60.13
C GLU A 2 17.53 19.23 58.72
N GLY A 3 17.92 20.22 57.91
CA GLY A 3 17.47 20.34 56.53
C GLY A 3 18.07 19.22 55.68
N PRO A 4 17.34 18.75 54.64
CA PRO A 4 17.86 17.72 53.75
C PRO A 4 19.15 18.22 53.08
N ASP A 5 20.19 17.39 53.14
CA ASP A 5 21.49 17.68 52.56
C ASP A 5 21.39 17.77 51.03
N MET A 6 21.24 19.00 50.54
CA MET A 6 21.19 19.32 49.11
C MET A 6 22.49 18.99 48.38
N ALA A 7 23.59 18.72 49.09
CA ALA A 7 24.86 18.29 48.49
C ALA A 7 24.80 16.85 47.94
N ALA A 8 23.89 16.02 48.47
CA ALA A 8 23.70 14.64 48.00
C ALA A 8 23.11 14.56 46.58
N TYR A 9 22.33 15.57 46.16
CA TYR A 9 21.73 15.64 44.82
C TYR A 9 22.64 16.29 43.78
N ALA A 10 23.75 16.91 44.18
CA ALA A 10 24.67 17.61 43.29
C ALA A 10 25.74 16.70 42.65
N ASN A 11 25.91 15.47 43.15
CA ASN A 11 27.00 14.57 42.76
C ASN A 11 26.59 13.38 41.88
N THR A 12 25.34 13.30 41.44
CA THR A 12 24.96 12.35 40.38
C THR A 12 25.40 12.89 39.01
N GLN A 13 26.72 12.94 38.79
CA GLN A 13 27.26 13.02 37.43
C GLN A 13 26.75 11.81 36.64
N PRO A 14 26.15 12.00 35.46
CA PRO A 14 25.79 10.87 34.60
C PRO A 14 27.07 10.08 34.32
N VAL A 15 27.00 8.75 34.52
CA VAL A 15 28.12 7.86 34.19
C VAL A 15 28.55 8.16 32.75
N PRO A 16 29.83 8.48 32.49
CA PRO A 16 30.29 8.74 31.14
C PRO A 16 30.10 7.46 30.31
N LEU A 17 29.14 7.49 29.38
CA LEU A 17 28.96 6.43 28.39
C LEU A 17 30.28 6.26 27.64
N THR A 18 30.81 5.04 27.65
CA THR A 18 32.05 4.76 26.93
C THR A 18 31.77 4.75 25.44
N ALA A 19 32.81 4.95 24.61
CA ALA A 19 32.66 4.88 23.15
C ALA A 19 32.08 3.53 22.68
N VAL A 20 32.33 2.45 23.44
CA VAL A 20 31.79 1.11 23.19
C VAL A 20 30.28 1.05 23.46
N ASP A 21 29.81 1.71 24.52
CA ASP A 21 28.38 1.76 24.85
C ASP A 21 27.60 2.53 23.78
N VAL A 22 28.16 3.65 23.30
CA VAL A 22 27.56 4.44 22.21
C VAL A 22 27.50 3.64 20.91
N LEU A 23 28.55 2.87 20.60
CA LEU A 23 28.57 1.96 19.45
C LEU A 23 27.51 0.87 19.56
N GLY A 24 27.37 0.24 20.73
CA GLY A 24 26.34 -0.77 20.99
C GLY A 24 24.92 -0.21 20.84
N GLN A 25 24.67 0.98 21.39
CA GLN A 25 23.39 1.67 21.29
C GLN A 25 23.04 2.03 19.84
N ASN A 26 24.02 2.51 19.06
CA ASN A 26 23.80 2.82 17.65
C ASN A 26 23.49 1.59 16.83
N LEU A 27 24.20 0.47 17.05
CA LEU A 27 23.90 -0.79 16.38
C LEU A 27 22.47 -1.25 16.70
N GLN A 28 22.07 -1.18 17.97
CA GLN A 28 20.71 -1.53 18.38
C GLN A 28 19.66 -0.62 17.75
N ALA A 29 19.90 0.68 17.68
CA ALA A 29 18.99 1.63 17.05
C ALA A 29 18.86 1.37 15.54
N LEU A 30 19.97 1.06 14.85
CA LEU A 30 19.95 0.72 13.43
C LEU A 30 19.17 -0.57 13.16
N THR A 31 19.33 -1.60 13.99
CA THR A 31 18.53 -2.83 13.89
C THR A 31 17.04 -2.52 14.02
N GLN A 32 16.64 -1.71 15.01
CA GLN A 32 15.24 -1.35 15.18
C GLN A 32 14.68 -0.53 14.01
N ILE A 33 15.48 0.36 13.42
CA ILE A 33 15.07 1.11 12.23
C ILE A 33 14.81 0.17 11.07
N VAL A 34 15.72 -0.78 10.83
CA VAL A 34 15.57 -1.77 9.75
C VAL A 34 14.36 -2.67 9.99
N ASP A 35 14.18 -3.16 11.22
CA ASP A 35 13.03 -4.00 11.58
C ASP A 35 11.70 -3.25 11.41
N CYS A 36 11.66 -1.98 11.81
CA CYS A 36 10.46 -1.15 11.65
C CYS A 36 10.16 -0.86 10.17
N GLN A 37 11.19 -0.62 9.35
CA GLN A 37 11.03 -0.46 7.91
C GLN A 37 10.53 -1.74 7.23
N GLN A 38 11.07 -2.89 7.63
CA GLN A 38 10.63 -4.18 7.10
C GLN A 38 9.17 -4.46 7.47
N GLN A 39 8.79 -4.25 8.74
CA GLN A 39 7.40 -4.41 9.19
C GLN A 39 6.44 -3.48 8.45
N MET A 40 6.84 -2.22 8.20
CA MET A 40 6.04 -1.29 7.42
C MET A 40 5.83 -1.80 5.99
N PHE A 41 6.88 -2.32 5.36
CA PHE A 41 6.82 -2.85 4.01
C PHE A 41 5.94 -4.11 3.93
N ASP A 42 6.09 -5.03 4.89
CA ASP A 42 5.29 -6.25 4.97
C ASP A 42 3.81 -5.92 5.20
N HIS A 43 3.52 -4.95 6.08
CA HIS A 43 2.15 -4.49 6.32
C HIS A 43 1.53 -3.83 5.09
N GLN A 44 2.31 -3.03 4.34
CA GLN A 44 1.85 -2.47 3.07
C GLN A 44 1.61 -3.56 2.03
N GLN A 45 2.46 -4.57 1.94
CA GLN A 45 2.25 -5.70 1.05
C GLN A 45 1.02 -6.51 1.44
N GLU A 46 0.83 -6.81 2.73
CA GLU A 46 -0.33 -7.50 3.25
C GLU A 46 -1.62 -6.70 2.97
N TRP A 47 -1.61 -5.39 3.22
CA TRP A 47 -2.70 -4.50 2.86
C TRP A 47 -3.02 -4.55 1.37
N LEU A 48 -2.00 -4.43 0.51
CA LEU A 48 -2.16 -4.54 -0.94
C LEU A 48 -2.68 -5.91 -1.36
N TRP A 49 -2.23 -7.01 -0.73
CA TRP A 49 -2.70 -8.36 -1.01
C TRP A 49 -4.17 -8.56 -0.67
N HIS A 50 -4.61 -8.10 0.49
CA HIS A 50 -6.02 -8.15 0.88
C HIS A 50 -6.89 -7.26 0.00
N PHE A 51 -6.40 -6.07 -0.34
CA PHE A 51 -7.14 -5.12 -1.15
C PHE A 51 -7.13 -5.51 -2.63
N LYS A 52 -6.22 -6.37 -3.09
CA LYS A 52 -6.14 -6.85 -4.47
C LYS A 52 -7.44 -7.49 -4.96
N GLY A 53 -8.20 -8.15 -4.08
CA GLY A 53 -9.51 -8.71 -4.41
C GLY A 53 -10.60 -7.64 -4.60
N TYR A 54 -10.49 -6.51 -3.89
CA TYR A 54 -11.39 -5.36 -4.02
C TYR A 54 -10.99 -4.42 -5.18
N LEU A 55 -9.69 -4.39 -5.51
CA LEU A 55 -9.11 -3.71 -6.67
C LEU A 55 -9.10 -4.57 -7.93
N ALA A 56 -9.59 -5.80 -7.91
CA ALA A 56 -9.76 -6.58 -9.13
C ALA A 56 -11.21 -6.45 -9.56
N LEU A 57 -11.46 -5.79 -10.70
CA LEU A 57 -12.78 -5.86 -11.30
C LEU A 57 -13.01 -7.31 -11.77
N PRO A 58 -14.04 -8.02 -11.27
CA PRO A 58 -14.32 -9.39 -11.68
C PRO A 58 -14.74 -9.42 -13.14
N LYS A 59 -14.45 -10.50 -13.89
CA LYS A 59 -14.96 -10.67 -15.26
C LYS A 59 -16.48 -10.54 -15.28
N MET A 60 -16.98 -9.89 -16.31
CA MET A 60 -18.41 -9.81 -16.57
C MET A 60 -18.99 -11.22 -16.70
N THR A 61 -20.17 -11.41 -16.14
CA THR A 61 -20.99 -12.61 -16.28
C THR A 61 -22.11 -12.37 -17.30
N LYS A 62 -22.83 -13.43 -17.66
CA LYS A 62 -23.96 -13.29 -18.60
C LYS A 62 -25.17 -12.60 -17.99
N ASP A 63 -25.23 -12.55 -16.66
CA ASP A 63 -26.34 -11.99 -15.90
C ASP A 63 -26.08 -10.53 -15.51
N ASP A 64 -24.84 -10.05 -15.68
CA ASP A 64 -24.48 -8.66 -15.42
C ASP A 64 -25.05 -7.74 -16.50
N ASP A 65 -25.55 -6.59 -16.06
CA ASP A 65 -25.94 -5.51 -16.97
C ASP A 65 -24.69 -4.87 -17.60
N PRO A 66 -24.59 -4.81 -18.95
CA PRO A 66 -23.40 -4.29 -19.62
C PRO A 66 -23.09 -2.83 -19.29
N GLU A 67 -24.12 -1.99 -19.10
CA GLU A 67 -23.93 -0.56 -18.86
C GLU A 67 -23.43 -0.32 -17.43
N ALA A 68 -24.06 -0.96 -16.44
CA ALA A 68 -23.60 -0.93 -15.06
C ALA A 68 -22.18 -1.50 -14.90
N TYR A 69 -21.82 -2.53 -15.68
CA TYR A 69 -20.48 -3.11 -15.66
C TYR A 69 -19.42 -2.14 -16.22
N ILE A 70 -19.73 -1.44 -17.32
CA ILE A 70 -18.85 -0.41 -17.89
C ILE A 70 -18.66 0.74 -16.90
N GLU A 71 -19.72 1.21 -16.25
CA GLU A 71 -19.62 2.26 -15.22
C GLU A 71 -18.75 1.81 -14.03
N ALA A 72 -18.90 0.56 -13.59
CA ALA A 72 -18.06 -0.01 -12.54
C ALA A 72 -16.58 -0.07 -12.97
N PHE A 73 -16.32 -0.41 -14.24
CA PHE A 73 -14.98 -0.38 -14.82
C PHE A 73 -14.38 1.02 -14.83
N GLU A 74 -15.11 2.05 -15.27
CA GLU A 74 -14.61 3.43 -15.32
C GLU A 74 -14.25 3.94 -13.92
N ARG A 75 -15.12 3.73 -12.93
CA ARG A 75 -14.84 4.08 -11.53
C ARG A 75 -13.61 3.36 -11.00
N HIS A 76 -13.45 2.09 -11.34
CA HIS A 76 -12.30 1.28 -10.97
C HIS A 76 -10.99 1.77 -11.62
N ALA A 77 -11.03 2.09 -12.91
CA ALA A 77 -9.90 2.62 -13.67
C ALA A 77 -9.42 3.98 -13.11
N LEU A 78 -10.36 4.85 -12.75
CA LEU A 78 -10.06 6.13 -12.08
C LEU A 78 -9.44 5.92 -10.69
N MET A 79 -10.00 5.01 -9.89
CA MET A 79 -9.49 4.72 -8.54
C MET A 79 -8.07 4.14 -8.54
N THR A 80 -7.75 3.33 -9.55
CA THR A 80 -6.43 2.68 -9.70
C THR A 80 -5.41 3.52 -10.47
N GLY A 81 -5.84 4.63 -11.08
CA GLY A 81 -5.00 5.41 -11.96
C GLY A 81 -4.61 4.64 -13.23
N LEU A 82 -5.47 3.73 -13.71
CA LEU A 82 -5.24 2.98 -14.95
C LEU A 82 -5.13 3.98 -16.12
N PRO A 83 -4.03 4.00 -16.89
CA PRO A 83 -3.90 4.93 -18.01
C PRO A 83 -4.91 4.62 -19.12
N GLN A 84 -5.49 5.66 -19.71
CA GLN A 84 -6.64 5.56 -20.62
C GLN A 84 -6.35 4.72 -21.88
N ASP A 85 -5.11 4.75 -22.37
CA ASP A 85 -4.62 3.92 -23.48
C ASP A 85 -4.71 2.41 -23.22
N TYR A 86 -4.77 1.99 -21.95
CA TYR A 86 -4.96 0.59 -21.57
C TYR A 86 -6.43 0.21 -21.33
N TRP A 87 -7.35 1.18 -21.27
CA TRP A 87 -8.74 0.91 -20.89
C TRP A 87 -9.42 -0.08 -21.85
N ALA A 88 -9.30 0.18 -23.15
CA ALA A 88 -9.78 -0.69 -24.21
C ALA A 88 -9.29 -2.15 -24.03
N SER A 89 -7.97 -2.32 -23.85
CA SER A 89 -7.37 -3.65 -23.71
C SER A 89 -7.83 -4.40 -22.46
N GLN A 90 -7.97 -3.69 -21.32
CA GLN A 90 -8.44 -4.29 -20.06
C GLN A 90 -9.93 -4.62 -20.12
N LEU A 91 -10.75 -3.69 -20.61
CA LEU A 91 -12.21 -3.89 -20.74
C LEU A 91 -12.51 -5.08 -21.66
N GLY A 92 -11.82 -5.20 -22.80
CA GLY A 92 -11.99 -6.30 -23.74
C GLY A 92 -11.66 -7.70 -23.17
N ALA A 93 -10.78 -7.77 -22.16
CA ALA A 93 -10.43 -9.01 -21.46
C ALA A 93 -11.45 -9.39 -20.36
N LEU A 94 -12.23 -8.40 -19.91
CA LEU A 94 -13.17 -8.50 -18.80
C LEU A 94 -14.61 -8.74 -19.27
N VAL A 95 -15.02 -8.16 -20.41
CA VAL A 95 -16.34 -8.40 -21.00
C VAL A 95 -16.45 -9.79 -21.66
N VAL A 96 -17.66 -10.36 -21.64
CA VAL A 96 -17.94 -11.70 -22.20
C VAL A 96 -19.20 -11.68 -23.07
N GLY A 97 -19.43 -12.77 -23.82
CA GLY A 97 -20.69 -12.98 -24.54
C GLY A 97 -21.00 -11.89 -25.56
N ALA A 98 -22.23 -11.36 -25.52
CA ALA A 98 -22.68 -10.33 -26.46
C ALA A 98 -21.88 -9.02 -26.31
N ALA A 99 -21.51 -8.62 -25.09
CA ALA A 99 -20.71 -7.43 -24.85
C ALA A 99 -19.30 -7.56 -25.47
N GLN A 100 -18.70 -8.76 -25.39
CA GLN A 100 -17.42 -9.02 -26.05
C GLN A 100 -17.53 -9.04 -27.57
N ALA A 101 -18.61 -9.60 -28.12
CA ALA A 101 -18.85 -9.60 -29.56
C ALA A 101 -19.01 -8.18 -30.10
N ALA A 102 -19.78 -7.34 -29.39
CA ALA A 102 -19.94 -5.92 -29.69
C ALA A 102 -18.60 -5.17 -29.60
N TYR A 103 -17.83 -5.38 -28.53
CA TYR A 103 -16.53 -4.74 -28.34
C TYR A 103 -15.55 -5.06 -29.48
N ARG A 104 -15.50 -6.33 -29.94
CA ARG A 104 -14.64 -6.75 -31.06
C ARG A 104 -15.09 -6.23 -32.43
N ALA A 105 -16.36 -5.82 -32.54
CA ALA A 105 -16.90 -5.27 -33.78
C ALA A 105 -16.58 -3.78 -33.94
N ILE A 106 -16.06 -3.11 -32.90
CA ILE A 106 -15.66 -1.71 -32.95
C ILE A 106 -14.41 -1.58 -33.85
N PRO A 107 -14.45 -0.74 -34.91
CA PRO A 107 -13.29 -0.48 -35.75
C PRO A 107 -12.15 0.14 -34.94
N ARG A 108 -10.90 -0.25 -35.24
CA ARG A 108 -9.70 0.20 -34.51
C ARG A 108 -9.41 1.71 -34.63
N GLU A 109 -10.15 2.41 -35.47
CA GLU A 109 -10.07 3.85 -35.67
C GLU A 109 -11.02 4.63 -34.72
N GLU A 110 -11.93 3.94 -34.03
CA GLU A 110 -12.92 4.49 -33.09
C GLU A 110 -12.74 3.98 -31.64
N ALA A 111 -11.73 3.14 -31.37
CA ALA A 111 -11.48 2.46 -30.10
C ALA A 111 -10.34 3.08 -29.28
#